data_AF-A0A3D4AFK2-F1
#
_entry.id   AF-A0A3D4AFK2-F1
#
_cell.length_a   1.000
_cell.length_b   1.000
_cell.length_c   1.000
_cell.angle_alpha   90.00
_cell.angle_beta   90.00
_cell.angle_gamma   90.00
#
_symmetry.space_group_name_H-M   'P 1'
#
loop_
_entity.id
_entity.type
_entity.pdbx_description
1 polymer ?
#
loop_
_entity_poly.entity_id
_entity_poly.type
_entity_poly.pdbx_seq_one_letter_code
_entity_poly.pdbx_strand_id
1 'polypeptide(L)' 'MQKKEDDVIHLYMKERNETPSEYKSNKLVSKGFFAEVTLQDFPIRGFRAFLHITRRRWLNEDTGKVVFRDWDLVAP' A
#
# COMPACT_ATOMS: atom_id res chain seq x y z
N MET A 1 5.38 7.21 -22.74
CA MET A 1 5.39 8.68 -22.85
C MET A 1 5.64 9.24 -21.45
N GLN A 2 6.88 9.62 -21.12
CA GLN A 2 7.24 10.18 -19.81
C GLN A 2 7.11 11.71 -19.89
N LYS A 3 6.28 12.29 -19.03
CA LYS A 3 6.22 13.75 -18.83
C LYS A 3 7.05 14.04 -17.59
N LYS A 4 8.16 14.76 -17.75
CA LYS A 4 8.89 15.38 -16.64
C LYS A 4 8.29 16.77 -16.44
N GLU A 5 7.66 17.00 -15.30
CA GLU A 5 7.44 18.35 -14.76
C GLU A 5 8.57 18.55 -13.75
N ASP A 6 9.50 19.46 -14.07
CA ASP A 6 10.92 19.42 -13.70
C ASP A 6 11.33 19.42 -12.22
N ASP A 7 10.40 19.35 -11.26
CA ASP A 7 10.75 19.31 -9.83
C ASP A 7 9.93 18.33 -8.99
N VAL A 8 9.18 17.41 -9.64
CA VAL A 8 8.25 16.52 -8.96
C VAL A 8 8.50 15.05 -9.29
N ILE A 9 8.65 14.22 -8.26
CA ILE A 9 8.83 12.77 -8.39
C ILE A 9 7.55 12.09 -7.93
N HIS A 10 6.93 11.29 -8.80
CA HIS A 10 5.81 10.43 -8.44
C HIS A 10 6.28 8.98 -8.28
N LEU A 11 6.14 8.45 -7.07
CA LEU A 11 6.42 7.06 -6.74
C LEU A 11 5.10 6.32 -6.53
N TYR A 12 4.95 5.15 -7.16
CA TYR A 12 3.76 4.32 -7.03
C TYR A 12 4.13 3.00 -6.37
N MET A 13 3.57 2.73 -5.20
CA MET A 13 3.75 1.49 -4.46
C MET A 13 2.42 0.76 -4.34
N LYS A 14 2.40 -0.49 -4.80
CA LYS A 14 1.22 -1.35 -4.74
C LYS A 14 1.54 -2.58 -3.90
N GLU A 15 0.69 -2.85 -2.92
CA GLU A 15 0.89 -3.97 -2.04
C GLU A 15 0.76 -5.32 -2.79
N ARG A 16 1.78 -6.17 -2.61
CA ARG A 16 1.83 -7.50 -3.20
C ARG A 16 0.74 -8.40 -2.62
N ASN A 17 0.40 -9.48 -3.32
CA ASN A 17 -0.57 -10.46 -2.83
C ASN A 17 0.05 -11.42 -1.80
N GLU A 18 0.76 -10.89 -0.83
CA GLU A 18 1.42 -11.69 0.19
C GLU A 18 0.59 -11.62 1.46
N THR A 19 0.10 -12.78 1.90
CA THR A 19 -0.71 -12.88 3.12
C THR A 19 0.10 -12.36 4.31
N PRO A 20 -0.46 -11.45 5.12
CA PRO A 20 0.24 -10.96 6.30
C PRO A 20 0.55 -12.13 7.25
N SER A 21 1.70 -12.07 7.93
CA SER A 21 2.17 -13.13 8.82
C SER A 21 1.15 -13.49 9.90
N GLU A 22 0.42 -12.49 10.40
CA GLU A 22 -0.65 -12.61 11.40
C GLU A 22 -1.82 -13.48 10.92
N TYR A 23 -2.08 -13.49 9.61
CA TYR A 23 -3.19 -14.21 8.99
C TYR A 23 -2.71 -15.41 8.16
N LYS A 24 -1.46 -15.87 8.34
CA LYS A 24 -0.94 -17.06 7.62
C LYS A 24 -1.75 -18.33 7.90
N SER A 25 -2.34 -18.42 9.09
CA SER A 25 -3.21 -19.54 9.48
C SER A 25 -4.65 -19.37 9.01
N ASN A 26 -5.03 -18.19 8.50
CA ASN A 26 -6.37 -17.91 8.03
C ASN A 26 -6.49 -18.07 6.52
N LYS A 27 -7.70 -18.42 6.07
CA LYS A 27 -8.02 -18.41 4.64
C LYS A 27 -8.33 -16.98 4.20
N LEU A 28 -7.37 -16.37 3.49
CA LEU A 28 -7.48 -15.03 2.95
C LEU A 28 -7.75 -15.04 1.44
N VAL A 29 -8.85 -14.43 1.02
CA VAL A 29 -9.18 -14.23 -0.39
C VAL A 29 -8.95 -12.77 -0.77
N SER A 30 -8.11 -12.54 -1.79
CA SER A 30 -7.83 -11.19 -2.29
C SER A 30 -9.11 -10.58 -2.89
N LYS A 31 -9.66 -9.55 -2.23
CA LYS A 31 -10.90 -8.87 -2.63
C LYS A 31 -10.67 -7.53 -3.33
N GLY A 32 -9.43 -7.17 -3.60
CA GLY A 32 -9.04 -5.97 -4.34
C GLY A 32 -8.13 -5.06 -3.53
N PHE A 33 -8.27 -3.75 -3.72
CA PHE A 33 -7.42 -2.73 -3.09
C PHE A 33 -8.27 -1.65 -2.41
N PHE A 34 -7.69 -0.96 -1.44
CA PHE A 34 -8.23 0.31 -0.95
C PHE A 34 -8.07 1.40 -2.02
N ALA A 35 -8.75 2.52 -1.82
CA ALA A 35 -8.43 3.74 -2.56
C ALA A 35 -6.95 4.08 -2.40
N GLU A 36 -6.33 4.54 -3.48
CA GLU A 36 -4.96 5.02 -3.46
C GLU A 36 -4.84 6.20 -2.49
N VAL A 37 -3.80 6.16 -1.66
CA VAL A 37 -3.47 7.25 -0.74
C VAL A 37 -2.21 7.92 -1.26
N THR A 38 -2.24 9.24 -1.41
CA THR A 38 -1.07 10.03 -1.79
C THR A 38 -0.49 10.72 -0.56
N LEU A 39 0.77 10.43 -0.27
CA LEU A 39 1.56 11.10 0.75
C LEU A 39 2.51 12.09 0.07
N GLN A 40 2.60 13.30 0.60
CA GLN A 40 3.50 14.35 0.12
C GLN A 40 4.42 14.74 1.27
N ASP A 41 5.58 14.08 1.41
CA ASP A 41 6.32 14.21 2.68
C ASP A 41 7.85 14.16 2.62
N PHE A 42 8.51 14.00 1.46
CA PHE A 42 9.98 13.98 1.46
C PHE A 42 10.57 14.74 0.28
N PRO A 43 11.30 15.85 0.50
CA PRO A 43 12.12 16.43 -0.55
C PRO A 43 13.27 15.47 -0.85
N ILE A 44 13.14 14.66 -1.90
CA ILE A 44 14.22 13.77 -2.33
C ILE A 44 15.17 14.61 -3.18
N ARG A 45 16.36 14.93 -2.63
CA ARG A 45 17.40 15.70 -3.35
C ARG A 45 16.91 17.05 -3.91
N GLY A 46 15.97 17.71 -3.22
CA GLY A 46 15.39 19.00 -3.63
C GLY A 46 14.10 18.91 -4.45
N PHE A 47 13.69 17.70 -4.87
CA PHE A 47 12.45 17.48 -5.63
C PHE A 47 11.27 17.19 -4.69
N ARG A 48 10.09 17.71 -5.01
CA ARG A 48 8.85 17.37 -4.30
C ARG A 48 8.46 15.95 -4.66
N ALA A 49 8.47 15.03 -3.68
CA ALA A 49 8.03 13.65 -3.92
C ALA A 49 6.56 13.46 -3.52
N PHE A 50 5.80 12.85 -4.41
CA PHE A 50 4.49 12.29 -4.13
C PHE A 50 4.61 10.77 -4.11
N LEU A 51 4.19 10.19 -3.01
CA LEU A 51 4.15 8.76 -2.83
C LEU A 51 2.72 8.27 -2.85
N HIS A 52 2.37 7.55 -3.91
CA HIS A 52 1.07 6.92 -4.11
C HIS A 52 1.12 5.49 -3.59
N ILE A 53 0.32 5.18 -2.58
CA ILE A 53 0.27 3.87 -1.92
C ILE A 53 -1.11 3.25 -2.15
N THR A 54 -1.11 2.09 -2.80
CA THR A 54 -2.31 1.27 -2.98
C THR A 54 -2.22 0.01 -2.11
N ARG A 55 -3.00 -0.02 -1.02
CA ARG A 55 -3.06 -1.14 -0.06
C ARG A 55 -4.03 -2.23 -0.52
N ARG A 56 -3.73 -3.49 -0.23
CA ARG A 56 -4.57 -4.63 -0.62
C ARG A 56 -5.60 -4.95 0.47
N ARG A 57 -6.77 -5.42 0.03
CA ARG A 57 -7.86 -5.92 0.86
C ARG A 57 -7.96 -7.43 0.71
N TRP A 58 -8.01 -8.13 1.84
CA TRP A 58 -8.34 -9.54 1.88
C TRP A 58 -9.64 -9.75 2.64
N LEU A 59 -10.45 -10.70 2.19
CA LEU A 59 -11.55 -11.23 2.99
C LEU A 59 -11.01 -12.42 3.76
N ASN A 60 -11.10 -12.35 5.08
CA ASN A 60 -10.87 -13.50 5.93
C ASN A 60 -12.13 -14.37 5.92
N GLU A 61 -12.04 -15.57 5.33
CA GLU A 61 -13.19 -16.47 5.20
C GLU A 61 -13.62 -17.09 6.53
N ASP A 62 -12.70 -17.20 7.50
CA ASP A 62 -13.00 -17.76 8.82
C ASP A 62 -13.88 -16.82 9.66
N THR A 63 -13.72 -15.50 9.47
CA THR A 63 -14.46 -14.47 10.24
C THR A 63 -15.48 -13.70 9.41
N GLY A 64 -15.44 -13.83 8.08
CA GLY A 64 -16.23 -13.03 7.14
C GLY A 64 -15.85 -11.54 7.09
N LYS A 65 -14.74 -11.14 7.71
CA LYS A 65 -14.32 -9.73 7.81
C LYS A 65 -13.28 -9.38 6.77
N VAL A 66 -13.33 -8.13 6.29
CA VAL A 66 -12.25 -7.58 5.45
C VAL A 66 -11.09 -7.23 6.36
N VAL A 67 -9.94 -7.84 6.09
CA VAL A 67 -8.68 -7.60 6.77
C VAL A 67 -7.67 -6.98 5.81
N PHE A 68 -6.71 -6.27 6.38
CA PHE A 68 -5.63 -5.61 5.67
C PHE A 68 -4.38 -5.65 6.54
N ARG A 69 -3.20 -5.49 5.91
CA ARG A 69 -1.94 -5.46 6.66
C ARG A 69 -1.94 -4.24 7.56
N ASP A 70 -1.75 -4.46 8.86
CA ASP A 70 -1.45 -3.38 9.79
C ASP A 70 -0.01 -2.90 9.54
N TRP A 71 0.16 -1.59 9.37
CA TRP A 71 1.47 -0.99 9.11
C TRP A 71 2.12 -0.48 10.40
N ASP A 72 1.34 -0.26 11.48
CA ASP A 72 1.89 0.13 12.79
C ASP A 72 2.72 -1.01 13.40
N LEU A 73 2.41 -2.26 13.07
CA LEU A 73 3.18 -3.44 13.51
C LEU A 73 4.52 -3.63 12.76
N VAL A 74 4.81 -2.81 11.74
CA VAL A 74 6.04 -2.90 10.91
C VAL A 74 7.04 -1.79 11.24
N ALA A 75 6.64 -0.77 12.00
CA ALA A 75 7.52 0.29 12.48
C ALA A 75 8.10 -0.08 13.87
N PRO A 76 9.42 -0.32 14.00
CA PRO A 76 10.08 -0.49 15.29
C PRO A 76 10.21 0.82 16.08
#